data_AF-A0A2V9CSR7-F1
#
_entry.id   AF-A0A2V9CSR7-F1
#
_cell.length_a   1.000
_cell.length_b   1.000
_cell.length_c   1.000
_cell.angle_alpha   90.00
_cell.angle_beta   90.00
_cell.angle_gamma   90.00
#
_symmetry.space_group_name_H-M   'P 1'
#
loop_
_entity.id
_entity.type
_entity.pdbx_description
1 polymer ?
#
loop_
_entity_poly.entity_id
_entity_poly.type
_entity_poly.pdbx_seq_one_letter_code
_entity_poly.pdbx_strand_id
1 'polypeptide(L)'
;MSYQAIENYGIIGNMRTVALVGMNGSIDWYCYPQFDSPSIFGAILDDKKGGRFQISADADGVRHKQFYWPSTNVLVTRFLLNDGIAELEDFMPAGLRTDSPEYRHLYRRIRCVRGEVRVLVSCRPAFDYGRQPHDTLIEANGAMFKAGSLSLALSSSVPFRNDGHGGVTAEFVLAEGKSQVFVLRDDCDGGTPCPSSEKDAEVLLRSTVKFWHDWLSGCTYHGRWRDQVQRSALALKLLTFASTGAIIAAPTTSLPEVIGGARNWDYR
;
A
#
# COMPACT_ATOMS: atom_id res chain seq x y z
N MET A 1 10.37 4.47 15.19
CA MET A 1 9.48 3.39 15.70
C MET A 1 10.28 2.10 15.58
N SER A 2 10.08 1.13 16.46
CA SER A 2 10.74 -0.17 16.30
C SER A 2 10.27 -0.88 15.03
N TYR A 3 11.17 -1.62 14.39
CA TYR A 3 10.84 -2.54 13.29
C TYR A 3 9.70 -3.48 13.70
N GLN A 4 8.83 -3.83 12.74
CA GLN A 4 7.81 -4.86 12.94
C GLN A 4 8.38 -6.23 12.59
N ALA A 5 7.86 -7.28 13.24
CA ALA A 5 8.15 -8.65 12.83
C ALA A 5 7.64 -8.89 11.40
N ILE A 6 8.32 -9.75 10.63
CA ILE A 6 7.98 -10.00 9.23
C ILE A 6 6.56 -10.56 9.10
N GLU A 7 6.11 -11.39 10.05
CA GLU A 7 4.74 -11.93 10.07
C GLU A 7 3.64 -10.87 10.22
N ASN A 8 4.00 -9.64 10.62
CA ASN A 8 3.05 -8.54 10.78
C ASN A 8 2.84 -7.72 9.50
N TYR A 9 3.43 -8.14 8.37
CA TYR A 9 3.24 -7.52 7.08
C TYR A 9 2.31 -8.34 6.18
N GLY A 10 1.28 -7.68 5.64
CA GLY A 10 0.52 -8.15 4.49
C GLY A 10 1.11 -7.62 3.19
N ILE A 11 1.08 -8.42 2.12
CA ILE A 11 1.46 -8.02 0.78
C ILE A 11 0.23 -7.62 -0.05
N ILE A 12 0.33 -6.49 -0.74
CA ILE A 12 -0.62 -6.07 -1.79
C ILE A 12 0.15 -5.83 -3.09
N GLY A 13 -0.54 -5.88 -4.24
CA GLY A 13 0.10 -5.69 -5.53
C GLY A 13 -0.86 -5.87 -6.70
N ASN A 14 -0.35 -5.65 -7.90
CA ASN A 14 -1.10 -5.72 -9.15
C ASN A 14 -0.37 -6.49 -10.24
N MET A 15 0.55 -7.39 -9.85
CA MET A 15 1.40 -8.17 -10.75
C MET A 15 2.45 -7.33 -11.52
N ARG A 16 2.62 -6.05 -11.20
CA ARG A 16 3.70 -5.21 -11.73
C ARG A 16 4.64 -4.75 -10.65
N THR A 17 4.07 -4.46 -9.49
CA THR A 17 4.76 -4.14 -8.26
C THR A 17 3.92 -4.59 -7.07
N VAL A 18 4.50 -4.45 -5.88
CA VAL A 18 3.98 -4.88 -4.59
C VAL A 18 4.39 -3.89 -3.49
N ALA A 19 3.53 -3.78 -2.49
CA ALA A 19 3.83 -3.06 -1.25
C ALA A 19 3.61 -3.96 -0.04
N LEU A 20 4.42 -3.78 1.00
CA LEU A 20 4.26 -4.46 2.29
C LEU A 20 3.63 -3.52 3.31
N VAL A 21 2.48 -3.93 3.85
CA VAL A 21 1.63 -3.17 4.76
C VAL A 21 1.69 -3.79 6.16
N GLY A 22 2.26 -3.08 7.12
CA GLY A 22 2.30 -3.49 8.51
C GLY A 22 0.94 -3.37 9.21
N MET A 23 0.76 -4.10 10.31
CA MET A 23 -0.47 -4.06 11.12
C MET A 23 -0.79 -2.67 11.69
N ASN A 24 0.21 -1.80 11.82
CA ASN A 24 0.05 -0.40 12.22
C ASN A 24 -0.43 0.53 11.08
N GLY A 25 -0.81 -0.04 9.94
CA GLY A 25 -1.26 0.69 8.75
C GLY A 25 -0.13 1.40 7.99
N SER A 26 1.13 1.02 8.19
CA SER A 26 2.26 1.58 7.47
C SER A 26 2.66 0.73 6.27
N ILE A 27 2.89 1.37 5.12
CA ILE A 27 3.59 0.78 4.00
C ILE A 27 5.08 1.08 4.20
N ASP A 28 5.83 0.06 4.57
CA ASP A 28 7.26 0.15 4.89
C ASP A 28 8.16 -0.38 3.75
N TRP A 29 7.58 -0.98 2.72
CA TRP A 29 8.28 -1.39 1.50
C TRP A 29 7.39 -1.14 0.28
N TYR A 30 7.92 -0.45 -0.72
CA TYR A 30 7.27 -0.27 -2.02
C TYR A 30 8.28 0.13 -3.09
N CYS A 31 8.40 -0.68 -4.13
CA CYS A 31 9.18 -0.37 -5.34
C CYS A 31 8.27 0.22 -6.40
N TYR A 32 8.75 1.20 -7.16
CA TYR A 32 7.90 1.91 -8.11
C TYR A 32 8.64 2.26 -9.41
N PRO A 33 8.06 2.01 -10.60
CA PRO A 33 6.73 1.43 -10.84
C PRO A 33 6.69 -0.11 -10.92
N GLN A 34 7.85 -0.78 -10.94
CA GLN A 34 7.95 -2.23 -11.14
C GLN A 34 8.71 -2.91 -9.99
N PHE A 35 8.71 -4.24 -9.97
CA PHE A 35 9.38 -5.06 -8.95
C PHE A 35 10.86 -4.72 -8.78
N ASP A 36 11.61 -4.64 -9.87
CA ASP A 36 13.06 -4.38 -9.92
C ASP A 36 13.42 -2.88 -9.80
N SER A 37 12.41 -2.01 -9.80
CA SER A 37 12.63 -0.57 -9.69
C SER A 37 13.15 -0.19 -8.31
N PRO A 38 13.84 0.97 -8.17
CA PRO A 38 14.23 1.47 -6.86
C PRO A 38 13.05 1.67 -5.91
N SER A 39 13.27 1.47 -4.62
CA SER A 39 12.23 1.67 -3.62
C SER A 39 11.90 3.15 -3.44
N ILE A 40 10.62 3.46 -3.28
CA ILE A 40 10.13 4.76 -2.80
C ILE A 40 9.74 4.71 -1.31
N PHE A 41 9.53 3.50 -0.77
CA PHE A 41 9.45 3.21 0.66
C PHE A 41 10.30 1.99 0.97
N GLY A 42 11.08 2.08 2.03
CA GLY A 42 12.09 1.10 2.46
C GLY A 42 12.35 1.16 3.96
N ALA A 43 11.37 1.65 4.75
CA ALA A 43 11.43 1.67 6.21
C ALA A 43 11.63 0.29 6.86
N ILE A 44 11.34 -0.79 6.13
CA ILE A 44 11.66 -2.15 6.58
C ILE A 44 13.18 -2.40 6.67
N LEU A 45 13.98 -1.68 5.89
CA LEU A 45 15.45 -1.75 5.92
C LEU A 45 16.05 -0.70 6.87
N ASP A 46 15.58 0.55 6.77
CA ASP A 46 16.04 1.66 7.62
C ASP A 46 14.84 2.50 8.06
N ASP A 47 14.45 2.39 9.34
CA ASP A 47 13.23 3.02 9.86
C ASP A 47 13.26 4.56 9.81
N LYS A 48 14.47 5.15 9.74
CA LYS A 48 14.70 6.60 9.73
C LYS A 48 14.80 7.16 8.32
N LYS A 49 15.51 6.47 7.42
CA LYS A 49 15.82 6.96 6.07
C LYS A 49 14.94 6.37 4.99
N GLY A 50 14.39 5.17 5.22
CA GLY A 50 13.72 4.40 4.18
C GLY A 50 12.38 4.98 3.75
N GLY A 51 11.80 5.93 4.47
CA GLY A 51 10.50 6.49 4.13
C GLY A 51 9.35 5.48 4.26
N ARG A 52 8.13 5.98 4.40
CA ARG A 52 6.92 5.16 4.58
C ARG A 52 5.67 5.95 4.23
N PHE A 53 4.56 5.23 4.07
CA PHE A 53 3.22 5.81 4.05
C PHE A 53 2.36 5.15 5.11
N GLN A 54 1.98 5.87 6.16
CA GLN A 54 1.17 5.37 7.27
C GLN A 54 -0.19 6.05 7.34
N ILE A 55 -1.23 5.24 7.55
CA ILE A 55 -2.57 5.67 7.97
C ILE A 55 -2.90 4.88 9.22
N SER A 56 -3.21 5.55 10.33
CA SER A 56 -3.43 4.92 11.63
C SER A 56 -4.53 5.62 12.42
N ALA A 57 -5.05 4.95 13.45
CA ALA A 57 -5.98 5.55 14.41
C ALA A 57 -5.20 6.10 15.62
N ASP A 58 -5.49 7.33 16.03
CA ASP A 58 -4.86 8.00 17.17
C ASP A 58 -5.57 7.64 18.47
N ALA A 59 -5.10 6.60 19.15
CA ALA A 59 -5.55 6.25 20.49
C ALA A 59 -4.53 5.35 21.21
N ASP A 60 -4.58 5.34 22.53
CA ASP A 60 -3.84 4.40 23.35
C ASP A 60 -4.48 3.01 23.30
N GLY A 61 -3.66 1.96 23.30
CA GLY A 61 -4.13 0.58 23.41
C GLY A 61 -4.88 0.06 22.17
N VAL A 62 -4.72 0.69 21.01
CA VAL A 62 -5.32 0.23 19.75
C VAL A 62 -4.89 -1.21 19.48
N ARG A 63 -5.87 -2.10 19.31
CA ARG A 63 -5.61 -3.47 18.88
C ARG A 63 -5.79 -3.59 17.38
N HIS A 64 -4.85 -4.28 16.74
CA HIS A 64 -4.84 -4.45 15.30
C HIS A 64 -5.33 -5.85 14.92
N LYS A 65 -6.11 -5.95 13.85
CA LYS A 65 -6.38 -7.20 13.15
C LYS A 65 -6.20 -6.99 11.67
N GLN A 66 -5.44 -7.84 11.01
CA GLN A 66 -5.21 -7.76 9.57
C GLN A 66 -5.68 -9.05 8.90
N PHE A 67 -6.37 -8.92 7.77
CA PHE A 67 -6.84 -10.05 6.99
C PHE A 67 -7.01 -9.64 5.52
N TYR A 68 -6.98 -10.61 4.62
CA TYR A 68 -7.34 -10.38 3.23
C TYR A 68 -8.85 -10.45 3.05
N TRP A 69 -9.41 -9.56 2.22
CA TRP A 69 -10.78 -9.72 1.76
C TRP A 69 -10.93 -11.10 1.09
N PRO A 70 -11.98 -11.88 1.42
CA PRO A 70 -12.06 -13.28 1.06
C PRO A 70 -11.72 -13.56 -0.40
N SER A 71 -10.77 -14.48 -0.62
CA SER A 71 -10.33 -14.93 -1.95
C SER A 71 -9.74 -13.82 -2.85
N THR A 72 -9.12 -12.79 -2.29
CA THR A 72 -8.47 -11.69 -3.05
C THR A 72 -7.08 -11.32 -2.51
N ASN A 73 -6.37 -10.40 -3.18
CA ASN A 73 -5.18 -9.72 -2.65
C ASN A 73 -5.50 -8.29 -2.13
N VAL A 74 -6.76 -8.00 -1.78
CA VAL A 74 -7.14 -6.76 -1.08
C VAL A 74 -6.92 -6.97 0.41
N LEU A 75 -6.16 -6.10 1.05
CA LEU A 75 -5.81 -6.21 2.46
C LEU A 75 -6.69 -5.28 3.30
N VAL A 76 -7.17 -5.76 4.44
CA VAL A 76 -7.96 -4.98 5.40
C VAL A 76 -7.25 -5.00 6.74
N THR A 77 -6.91 -3.82 7.25
CA THR A 77 -6.38 -3.60 8.59
C THR A 77 -7.46 -2.94 9.46
N ARG A 78 -7.90 -3.63 10.50
CA ARG A 78 -8.84 -3.13 11.51
C ARG A 78 -8.10 -2.53 12.70
N PHE A 79 -8.44 -1.29 13.03
CA PHE A 79 -8.09 -0.62 14.26
C PHE A 79 -9.25 -0.75 15.24
N LEU A 80 -9.04 -1.45 16.35
CA LEU A 80 -10.02 -1.65 17.42
C LEU A 80 -9.67 -0.72 18.58
N LEU A 81 -10.40 0.39 18.68
CA LEU A 81 -10.30 1.35 19.78
C LEU A 81 -11.30 0.97 20.88
N ASN A 82 -11.21 1.63 22.04
CA ASN A 82 -12.20 1.45 23.12
C ASN A 82 -13.61 1.85 22.68
N ASP A 83 -13.72 3.01 22.01
CA ASP A 83 -15.00 3.63 21.64
C ASP A 83 -15.25 3.66 20.12
N GLY A 84 -14.43 2.98 19.32
CA GLY A 84 -14.55 3.02 17.87
C GLY A 84 -13.86 1.89 17.13
N ILE A 85 -14.22 1.73 15.85
CA ILE A 85 -13.61 0.76 14.94
C ILE A 85 -13.35 1.48 13.61
N ALA A 86 -12.11 1.43 13.14
CA ALA A 86 -11.76 1.84 11.78
C ALA A 86 -11.22 0.66 10.96
N GLU A 87 -11.52 0.67 9.67
CA GLU A 87 -11.01 -0.28 8.68
C GLU A 87 -10.21 0.47 7.63
N LEU A 88 -8.98 0.04 7.39
CA LEU A 88 -8.13 0.51 6.31
C LEU A 88 -8.04 -0.59 5.26
N GLU A 89 -8.56 -0.31 4.08
CA GLU A 89 -8.49 -1.17 2.90
C GLU A 89 -7.34 -0.70 2.01
N ASP A 90 -6.40 -1.60 1.74
CA ASP A 90 -5.24 -1.37 0.89
C ASP A 90 -5.31 -2.26 -0.35
N PHE A 91 -5.23 -1.67 -1.55
CA PHE A 91 -5.19 -2.41 -2.80
C PHE A 91 -4.49 -1.65 -3.93
N MET A 92 -4.02 -2.40 -4.92
CA MET A 92 -3.62 -1.86 -6.21
C MET A 92 -4.56 -2.44 -7.28
N PRO A 93 -5.12 -1.62 -8.19
CA PRO A 93 -6.00 -2.11 -9.22
C PRO A 93 -5.34 -3.19 -10.08
N ALA A 94 -5.99 -4.35 -10.21
CA ALA A 94 -5.47 -5.50 -10.95
C ALA A 94 -6.33 -5.82 -12.17
N GLY A 95 -5.73 -6.40 -13.21
CA GLY A 95 -6.42 -6.76 -14.45
C GLY A 95 -6.75 -5.57 -15.37
N LEU A 96 -6.24 -4.38 -15.07
CA LEU A 96 -6.37 -3.21 -15.95
C LEU A 96 -5.43 -3.30 -17.14
N ARG A 97 -5.85 -2.70 -18.25
CA ARG A 97 -5.01 -2.52 -19.44
C ARG A 97 -3.91 -1.50 -19.16
N THR A 98 -2.78 -1.59 -19.86
CA THR A 98 -1.62 -0.72 -19.67
C THR A 98 -1.84 0.73 -20.11
N ASP A 99 -2.88 0.99 -20.89
CA ASP A 99 -3.32 2.32 -21.32
C ASP A 99 -4.26 2.98 -20.29
N SER A 100 -4.76 2.24 -19.30
CA SER A 100 -5.56 2.77 -18.18
C SER A 100 -4.60 3.38 -17.15
N PRO A 101 -4.64 4.68 -16.83
CA PRO A 101 -3.69 5.28 -15.88
C PRO A 101 -3.71 4.64 -14.48
N GLU A 102 -4.86 4.10 -14.06
CA GLU A 102 -5.10 3.55 -12.72
C GLU A 102 -4.32 2.27 -12.43
N TYR A 103 -3.76 1.61 -13.46
CA TYR A 103 -2.94 0.40 -13.28
C TYR A 103 -1.65 0.64 -12.50
N ARG A 104 -1.25 1.90 -12.29
CA ARG A 104 -0.08 2.30 -11.50
C ARG A 104 -0.44 2.92 -10.15
N HIS A 105 -1.71 2.93 -9.78
CA HIS A 105 -2.16 3.55 -8.55
C HIS A 105 -2.09 2.58 -7.37
N LEU A 106 -1.77 3.14 -6.21
CA LEU A 106 -1.98 2.52 -4.91
C LEU A 106 -3.16 3.21 -4.22
N TYR A 107 -4.20 2.45 -3.89
CA TYR A 107 -5.38 2.93 -3.19
C TYR A 107 -5.34 2.51 -1.73
N ARG A 108 -5.65 3.47 -0.86
CA ARG A 108 -5.83 3.25 0.58
C ARG A 108 -7.10 3.94 1.03
N ARG A 109 -8.09 3.19 1.50
CA ARG A 109 -9.38 3.73 1.95
C ARG A 109 -9.57 3.44 3.42
N ILE A 110 -9.67 4.48 4.24
CA ILE A 110 -10.00 4.34 5.66
C ILE A 110 -11.48 4.64 5.88
N ARG A 111 -12.17 3.78 6.63
CA ARG A 111 -13.58 3.91 6.99
C ARG A 111 -13.75 3.80 8.49
N CYS A 112 -14.58 4.66 9.08
CA CYS A 112 -15.06 4.47 10.43
C CYS A 112 -16.29 3.53 10.38
N VAL A 113 -16.14 2.33 10.94
CA VAL A 113 -17.21 1.32 10.98
C VAL A 113 -18.15 1.57 12.15
N ARG A 114 -17.62 2.04 13.28
CA ARG A 114 -18.38 2.33 14.50
C ARG A 114 -17.74 3.47 15.26
N GLY A 115 -18.56 4.34 15.83
CA GLY A 115 -18.14 5.44 16.72
C GLY A 115 -17.51 6.59 15.95
N GLU A 116 -16.48 7.19 16.56
CA GLU A 116 -15.72 8.27 15.97
C GLU A 116 -14.24 7.96 16.13
N VAL A 117 -13.45 8.14 15.07
CA VAL A 117 -12.04 7.78 15.06
C VAL A 117 -11.20 8.95 14.57
N ARG A 118 -10.24 9.39 15.40
CA ARG A 118 -9.19 10.31 14.98
C ARG A 118 -8.16 9.55 14.14
N VAL A 119 -7.91 10.02 12.93
CA VAL A 119 -7.01 9.40 11.96
C VAL A 119 -5.76 10.24 11.80
N LEU A 120 -4.59 9.60 11.85
CA LEU A 120 -3.30 10.19 11.52
C LEU A 120 -2.80 9.62 10.21
N VAL A 121 -2.35 10.52 9.34
CA VAL A 121 -1.73 10.20 8.07
C VAL A 121 -0.33 10.78 8.05
N SER A 122 0.65 9.98 7.64
CA SER A 122 2.01 10.44 7.36
C SER A 122 2.51 9.78 6.10
N CYS A 123 2.95 10.57 5.12
CA CYS A 123 3.56 10.06 3.90
C CYS A 123 4.89 10.76 3.68
N ARG A 124 5.98 9.98 3.74
CA ARG A 124 7.34 10.46 3.51
C ARG A 124 8.03 9.48 2.57
N PRO A 125 8.00 9.72 1.25
CA PRO A 125 8.77 8.95 0.29
C PRO A 125 10.27 9.12 0.53
N ALA A 126 11.03 8.08 0.21
CA ALA A 126 12.48 8.10 0.18
C ALA A 126 12.95 7.44 -1.12
N PHE A 127 13.19 8.27 -2.13
CA PHE A 127 13.49 7.85 -3.49
C PHE A 127 14.85 7.17 -3.60
N ASP A 128 14.94 6.21 -4.53
CA ASP A 128 16.16 5.46 -4.81
C ASP A 128 16.79 4.85 -3.55
N TYR A 129 15.98 4.11 -2.78
CA TYR A 129 16.39 3.53 -1.48
C TYR A 129 16.82 4.59 -0.46
N GLY A 130 16.23 5.79 -0.53
CA GLY A 130 16.58 6.94 0.30
C GLY A 130 17.91 7.62 -0.07
N ARG A 131 18.48 7.31 -1.24
CA ARG A 131 19.72 7.97 -1.73
C ARG A 131 19.44 9.28 -2.45
N GLN A 132 18.24 9.46 -2.99
CA GLN A 132 17.90 10.61 -3.81
C GLN A 132 17.04 11.61 -3.01
N PRO A 133 17.46 12.88 -2.91
CA PRO A 133 16.63 13.92 -2.31
C PRO A 133 15.47 14.29 -3.23
N HIS A 134 14.41 14.86 -2.65
CA HIS A 134 13.22 15.28 -3.37
C HIS A 134 12.62 16.56 -2.79
N ASP A 135 11.89 17.27 -3.63
CA ASP A 135 11.09 18.42 -3.22
C ASP A 135 9.66 18.00 -2.90
N THR A 136 9.06 18.65 -1.91
CA THR A 136 7.65 18.43 -1.52
C THR A 136 6.84 19.69 -1.79
N LEU A 137 5.79 19.57 -2.60
CA LEU A 137 4.83 20.63 -2.88
C LEU A 137 3.46 20.22 -2.35
N ILE A 138 2.85 21.06 -1.51
CA ILE A 138 1.49 20.84 -1.03
C ILE A 138 0.53 21.60 -1.93
N GLU A 139 -0.52 20.91 -2.38
CA GLU A 139 -1.58 21.48 -3.19
C GLU A 139 -2.93 21.33 -2.50
N ALA A 140 -3.96 21.99 -3.01
CA ALA A 140 -5.30 21.97 -2.41
C ALA A 140 -5.88 20.56 -2.24
N ASN A 141 -5.48 19.64 -3.11
CA ASN A 141 -6.05 18.31 -3.26
C ASN A 141 -5.04 17.18 -2.96
N GLY A 142 -3.91 17.52 -2.33
CA GLY A 142 -2.87 16.53 -2.08
C GLY A 142 -1.47 17.10 -1.88
N ALA A 143 -0.48 16.27 -2.16
CA ALA A 143 0.92 16.66 -2.18
C ALA A 143 1.65 15.98 -3.35
N MET A 144 2.67 16.65 -3.85
CA MET A 144 3.60 16.14 -4.84
C MET A 144 4.99 15.96 -4.24
N PHE A 145 5.67 14.90 -4.65
CA PHE A 145 7.06 14.61 -4.30
C PHE A 145 7.87 14.44 -5.58
N LYS A 146 8.86 15.31 -5.81
CA LYS A 146 9.61 15.36 -7.09
C LYS A 146 11.07 15.01 -6.87
N ALA A 147 11.54 13.94 -7.50
CA ALA A 147 12.91 13.42 -7.38
C ALA A 147 13.47 13.07 -8.77
N GLY A 148 14.32 13.93 -9.33
CA GLY A 148 14.90 13.72 -10.66
C GLY A 148 13.81 13.58 -11.73
N SER A 149 13.72 12.41 -12.38
CA SER A 149 12.70 12.12 -13.40
C SER A 149 11.39 11.57 -12.85
N LEU A 150 11.33 11.16 -11.58
CA LEU A 150 10.12 10.61 -10.97
C LEU A 150 9.40 11.67 -10.15
N SER A 151 8.11 11.85 -10.42
CA SER A 151 7.20 12.66 -9.61
C SER A 151 6.06 11.79 -9.11
N LEU A 152 5.77 11.85 -7.81
CA LEU A 152 4.65 11.15 -7.18
C LEU A 152 3.61 12.14 -6.70
N ALA A 153 2.33 11.82 -6.90
CA ALA A 153 1.20 12.57 -6.38
C ALA A 153 0.46 11.72 -5.33
N LEU A 154 0.36 12.25 -4.10
CA LEU A 154 -0.55 11.76 -3.08
C LEU A 154 -1.84 12.60 -3.12
N SER A 155 -2.94 12.00 -3.57
CA SER A 155 -4.23 12.68 -3.71
C SER A 155 -5.18 12.32 -2.58
N SER A 156 -5.82 13.32 -1.98
CA SER A 156 -6.89 13.15 -0.98
C SER A 156 -7.65 14.45 -0.79
N SER A 157 -8.90 14.38 -0.31
CA SER A 157 -9.68 15.57 0.04
C SER A 157 -9.32 16.16 1.40
N VAL A 158 -8.44 15.52 2.18
CA VAL A 158 -7.96 16.06 3.45
C VAL A 158 -6.78 17.01 3.22
N PRO A 159 -6.72 18.14 3.94
CA PRO A 159 -5.60 19.07 3.82
C PRO A 159 -4.34 18.48 4.45
N PHE A 160 -3.24 18.52 3.70
CA PHE A 160 -1.92 18.10 4.17
C PHE A 160 -1.11 19.27 4.74
N ARG A 161 -0.22 18.96 5.67
CA ARG A 161 0.79 19.84 6.23
C ARG A 161 2.18 19.27 5.98
N ASN A 162 3.17 20.13 5.79
CA ASN A 162 4.56 19.69 5.65
C ASN A 162 5.04 19.18 7.02
N ASP A 163 5.76 18.06 7.04
CA ASP A 163 6.29 17.47 8.27
C ASP A 163 7.68 18.01 8.67
N GLY A 164 8.27 18.91 7.88
CA GLY A 164 9.60 19.49 8.07
C GLY A 164 10.76 18.58 7.64
N HIS A 165 10.45 17.39 7.11
CA HIS A 165 11.41 16.32 6.81
C HIS A 165 11.18 15.70 5.42
N GLY A 166 10.62 16.49 4.49
CA GLY A 166 10.35 16.06 3.12
C GLY A 166 9.11 15.18 2.98
N GLY A 167 8.27 15.07 4.00
CA GLY A 167 6.99 14.37 3.95
C GLY A 167 5.82 15.30 4.19
N VAL A 168 4.63 14.69 4.25
CA VAL A 168 3.40 15.36 4.64
C VAL A 168 2.67 14.59 5.71
N THR A 169 1.90 15.33 6.51
CA THR A 169 1.01 14.78 7.53
C THR A 169 -0.40 15.34 7.36
N ALA A 170 -1.39 14.56 7.75
CA ALA A 170 -2.77 15.03 7.91
C ALA A 170 -3.37 14.39 9.15
N GLU A 171 -4.28 15.13 9.77
CA GLU A 171 -5.05 14.68 10.91
C GLU A 171 -6.49 15.13 10.72
N PHE A 172 -7.42 14.21 10.95
CA PHE A 172 -8.84 14.48 10.86
C PHE A 172 -9.64 13.47 11.68
N VAL A 173 -10.89 13.81 11.95
CA VAL A 173 -11.83 12.95 12.64
C VAL A 173 -12.79 12.34 11.63
N LEU A 174 -13.00 11.03 11.73
CA LEU A 174 -13.88 10.28 10.86
C LEU A 174 -15.07 9.75 11.67
N ALA A 175 -16.25 10.30 11.38
CA ALA A 175 -17.51 9.87 12.00
C ALA A 175 -17.99 8.52 11.44
N GLU A 176 -18.82 7.81 12.21
CA GLU A 176 -19.40 6.52 11.84
C GLU A 176 -19.98 6.52 10.42
N GLY A 177 -19.62 5.50 9.64
CA GLY A 177 -20.08 5.32 8.26
C GLY A 177 -19.40 6.22 7.23
N LYS A 178 -18.55 7.17 7.65
CA LYS A 178 -17.73 7.99 6.74
C LYS A 178 -16.42 7.28 6.38
N SER A 179 -15.90 7.64 5.22
CA SER A 179 -14.63 7.14 4.70
C SER A 179 -13.82 8.27 4.06
N GLN A 180 -12.53 8.00 3.90
CA GLN A 180 -11.59 8.84 3.18
C GLN A 180 -10.65 7.98 2.34
N VAL A 181 -10.49 8.37 1.08
CA VAL A 181 -9.59 7.71 0.11
C VAL A 181 -8.28 8.51 0.00
N PHE A 182 -7.19 7.77 -0.13
CA PHE A 182 -5.86 8.25 -0.47
C PHE A 182 -5.35 7.48 -1.68
N VAL A 183 -4.82 8.19 -2.67
CA VAL A 183 -4.26 7.58 -3.87
C VAL A 183 -2.83 8.06 -4.06
N LEU A 184 -1.88 7.13 -4.12
CA LEU A 184 -0.50 7.41 -4.49
C LEU A 184 -0.27 6.91 -5.92
N ARG A 185 0.23 7.79 -6.79
CA ARG A 185 0.48 7.50 -8.21
C ARG A 185 1.67 8.30 -8.74
N ASP A 186 2.16 7.95 -9.92
CA ASP A 186 3.03 8.84 -10.68
C ASP A 186 2.27 10.05 -11.23
N ASP A 187 3.03 11.13 -11.40
CA ASP A 187 2.61 12.33 -12.10
C ASP A 187 3.19 12.38 -13.53
N CYS A 188 2.87 11.37 -14.35
CA CYS A 188 3.39 11.28 -15.72
C CYS A 188 2.87 12.39 -16.64
N ASP A 189 1.71 12.98 -16.33
CA ASP A 189 1.01 13.93 -17.21
C ASP A 189 1.08 15.39 -16.71
N GLY A 190 1.89 15.68 -15.69
CA GLY A 190 1.98 17.03 -15.09
C GLY A 190 0.67 17.48 -14.44
N GLY A 191 -0.12 16.52 -13.97
CA GLY A 191 -1.42 16.71 -13.37
C GLY A 191 -1.31 16.92 -11.87
N THR A 192 -2.03 17.92 -11.37
CA THR A 192 -2.20 18.15 -9.94
C THR A 192 -2.81 16.91 -9.26
N PRO A 193 -2.57 16.69 -7.94
CA PRO A 193 -3.28 15.66 -7.19
C PRO A 193 -4.80 15.82 -7.38
N CYS A 194 -5.45 14.74 -7.78
CA CYS A 194 -6.87 14.71 -8.10
C CYS A 194 -7.50 13.60 -7.25
N PRO A 195 -8.22 13.95 -6.17
CA PRO A 195 -8.77 12.97 -5.26
C PRO A 195 -9.76 12.10 -6.02
N SER A 196 -9.61 10.78 -5.96
CA SER A 196 -10.64 9.89 -6.46
C SER A 196 -11.89 10.04 -5.60
N SER A 197 -13.06 10.11 -6.24
CA SER A 197 -14.30 10.04 -5.49
C SER A 197 -14.43 8.67 -4.82
N GLU A 198 -15.18 8.60 -3.72
CA GLU A 198 -15.51 7.32 -3.07
C GLU A 198 -16.14 6.31 -4.03
N LYS A 199 -16.94 6.81 -4.99
CA LYS A 199 -17.58 5.99 -6.00
C LYS A 199 -16.56 5.40 -6.97
N ASP A 200 -15.58 6.18 -7.42
CA ASP A 200 -14.55 5.70 -8.35
C ASP A 200 -13.63 4.68 -7.69
N ALA A 201 -13.24 4.94 -6.44
CA ALA A 201 -12.47 4.00 -5.62
C ALA A 201 -13.23 2.67 -5.43
N GLU A 202 -14.54 2.74 -5.17
CA GLU A 202 -15.40 1.56 -5.05
C GLU A 202 -15.52 0.77 -6.37
N VAL A 203 -15.60 1.46 -7.51
CA VAL A 203 -15.61 0.80 -8.84
C VAL A 203 -14.31 0.04 -9.07
N LEU A 204 -13.17 0.66 -8.79
CA LEU A 204 -11.84 0.03 -8.92
C LEU A 204 -11.64 -1.11 -7.92
N LEU A 205 -12.14 -0.99 -6.70
CA LEU A 205 -12.11 -2.07 -5.72
C LEU A 205 -12.90 -3.27 -6.23
N ARG A 206 -14.13 -3.05 -6.73
CA ARG A 206 -14.98 -4.13 -7.27
C ARG A 206 -14.36 -4.82 -8.48
N SER A 207 -13.77 -4.07 -9.41
CA SER A 207 -13.08 -4.67 -10.56
C SER A 207 -11.87 -5.49 -10.12
N THR A 208 -11.13 -5.01 -9.13
CA THR A 208 -9.98 -5.72 -8.53
C THR A 208 -10.41 -7.00 -7.84
N VAL A 209 -11.47 -6.95 -7.02
CA VAL A 209 -12.05 -8.14 -6.38
C VAL A 209 -12.50 -9.16 -7.44
N LYS A 210 -13.20 -8.69 -8.47
CA LYS A 210 -13.65 -9.54 -9.57
C LYS A 210 -12.48 -10.22 -10.28
N PHE A 211 -11.41 -9.48 -10.58
CA PHE A 211 -10.21 -10.04 -11.21
C PHE A 211 -9.63 -11.21 -10.40
N TRP A 212 -9.48 -11.03 -9.08
CA TRP A 212 -8.94 -12.09 -8.22
C TRP A 212 -9.88 -13.29 -8.11
N HIS A 213 -11.19 -13.06 -7.98
CA HIS A 213 -12.19 -14.13 -7.96
C HIS A 213 -12.24 -14.91 -9.27
N ASP A 214 -12.24 -14.22 -10.41
CA ASP A 214 -12.23 -14.83 -11.73
C ASP A 214 -10.98 -15.71 -11.90
N TRP A 215 -9.79 -15.18 -11.55
CA TRP A 215 -8.56 -15.96 -11.65
C TRP A 215 -8.56 -17.18 -10.73
N LEU A 216 -9.01 -17.01 -9.47
CA LEU A 216 -9.03 -18.10 -8.49
C LEU A 216 -10.08 -19.16 -8.82
N SER A 217 -11.14 -18.81 -9.55
CA SER A 217 -12.20 -19.75 -9.96
C SER A 217 -11.66 -20.91 -10.82
N GLY A 218 -10.49 -20.76 -11.44
CA GLY A 218 -9.77 -21.83 -12.12
C GLY A 218 -9.12 -22.87 -11.19
N CYS A 219 -9.08 -22.64 -9.87
CA CYS A 219 -8.52 -23.58 -8.91
C CYS A 219 -9.46 -24.76 -8.67
N THR A 220 -9.01 -25.97 -9.02
CA THR A 220 -9.78 -27.22 -8.89
C THR A 220 -9.53 -27.98 -7.58
N TYR A 221 -8.83 -27.37 -6.62
CA TYR A 221 -8.53 -28.02 -5.33
C TYR A 221 -9.74 -27.97 -4.38
N HIS A 222 -10.24 -29.14 -4.00
CA HIS A 222 -11.38 -29.32 -3.09
C HIS A 222 -11.02 -30.05 -1.78
N GLY A 223 -9.73 -30.21 -1.50
CA GLY A 223 -9.25 -30.91 -0.31
C GLY A 223 -9.37 -30.10 0.98
N ARG A 224 -8.94 -30.71 2.09
CA ARG A 224 -9.02 -30.14 3.46
C ARG A 224 -8.37 -28.76 3.61
N TRP A 225 -7.32 -28.46 2.85
CA TRP A 225 -6.50 -27.25 3.01
C TRP A 225 -6.86 -26.14 2.01
N ARG A 226 -8.15 -26.05 1.64
CA ARG A 226 -8.60 -25.19 0.54
C ARG A 226 -8.17 -23.74 0.71
N ASP A 227 -8.36 -23.18 1.90
CA ASP A 227 -8.06 -21.77 2.17
C ASP A 227 -6.56 -21.48 2.10
N GLN A 228 -5.72 -22.39 2.60
CA GLN A 228 -4.26 -22.29 2.51
C GLN A 228 -3.79 -22.37 1.05
N VAL A 229 -4.30 -23.36 0.28
CA VAL A 229 -3.96 -23.51 -1.14
C VAL A 229 -4.37 -22.28 -1.93
N GLN A 230 -5.58 -21.76 -1.71
CA GLN A 230 -6.07 -20.55 -2.39
C GLN A 230 -5.23 -19.32 -2.03
N ARG A 231 -4.88 -19.13 -0.75
CA ARG A 231 -4.05 -18.00 -0.32
C ARG A 231 -2.66 -18.05 -0.94
N SER A 232 -2.03 -19.22 -0.95
CA SER A 232 -0.73 -19.44 -1.60
C SER A 232 -0.79 -19.22 -3.11
N ALA A 233 -1.84 -19.71 -3.78
CA ALA A 233 -2.03 -19.51 -5.21
C ALA A 233 -2.16 -18.01 -5.55
N LEU A 234 -2.95 -17.26 -4.79
CA LEU A 234 -3.09 -15.81 -4.97
C LEU A 234 -1.78 -15.05 -4.74
N ALA A 235 -0.97 -15.47 -3.77
CA ALA A 235 0.34 -14.88 -3.52
C ALA A 235 1.32 -15.16 -4.68
N LEU A 236 1.37 -16.40 -5.18
CA LEU A 236 2.19 -16.75 -6.36
C LEU A 236 1.75 -15.99 -7.61
N LYS A 237 0.43 -15.84 -7.81
CA LYS A 237 -0.11 -15.04 -8.91
C LYS A 237 0.29 -13.58 -8.79
N LEU A 238 0.25 -13.01 -7.58
CA LEU A 238 0.67 -11.64 -7.31
C LEU A 238 2.13 -11.40 -7.72
N LEU A 239 3.00 -12.38 -7.50
CA LEU A 239 4.43 -12.36 -7.85
C LEU A 239 4.70 -12.73 -9.33
N THR A 240 3.67 -13.01 -10.12
CA THR A 240 3.81 -13.26 -11.56
C THR A 240 3.82 -11.93 -12.29
N PHE A 241 4.94 -11.53 -12.88
CA PHE A 241 5.07 -10.27 -13.60
C PHE A 241 4.15 -10.22 -14.82
N ALA A 242 3.19 -9.30 -14.82
CA ALA A 242 2.12 -9.22 -15.81
C ALA A 242 2.63 -9.05 -17.25
N SER A 243 3.78 -8.40 -17.45
CA SER A 243 4.30 -8.12 -18.79
C SER A 243 4.92 -9.36 -19.47
N THR A 244 5.56 -10.25 -18.70
CA THR A 244 6.32 -11.39 -19.26
C THR A 244 5.78 -12.75 -18.84
N GLY A 245 4.99 -12.81 -17.77
CA GLY A 245 4.56 -14.06 -17.14
C GLY A 245 5.61 -14.73 -16.25
N ALA A 246 6.80 -14.15 -16.12
CA ALA A 246 7.84 -14.66 -15.22
C ALA A 246 7.42 -14.48 -13.75
N ILE A 247 7.82 -15.40 -12.88
CA ILE A 247 7.58 -15.32 -11.44
C ILE A 247 8.84 -14.78 -10.78
N ILE A 248 8.72 -13.72 -9.99
CA ILE A 248 9.85 -13.20 -9.19
C ILE A 248 10.07 -14.09 -7.97
N ALA A 249 11.33 -14.22 -7.53
CA ALA A 249 11.66 -15.07 -6.39
C ALA A 249 11.31 -14.41 -5.05
N ALA A 250 11.44 -13.08 -4.96
CA ALA A 250 10.97 -12.32 -3.81
C ALA A 250 10.51 -10.90 -4.20
N PRO A 251 9.54 -10.32 -3.47
CA PRO A 251 9.08 -8.93 -3.68
C PRO A 251 10.01 -7.87 -3.07
N THR A 252 11.01 -8.29 -2.32
CA THR A 252 11.95 -7.46 -1.54
C THR A 252 13.39 -7.81 -1.91
N THR A 253 14.31 -6.92 -1.56
CA THR A 253 15.77 -7.14 -1.65
C THR A 253 16.43 -6.77 -0.32
N SER A 254 17.70 -7.14 -0.15
CA SER A 254 18.56 -6.73 0.98
C SER A 254 18.13 -7.20 2.38
N LEU A 255 16.99 -7.88 2.52
CA LEU A 255 16.61 -8.57 3.75
C LEU A 255 17.49 -9.82 3.92
N PRO A 256 18.18 -9.98 5.06
CA PRO A 256 19.09 -11.11 5.24
C PRO A 256 18.29 -12.42 5.42
N GLU A 257 18.61 -13.46 4.64
CA GLU A 257 18.09 -14.81 4.91
C GLU A 257 18.54 -15.33 6.28
N VAL A 258 19.77 -14.94 6.68
CA VAL A 258 20.37 -15.25 7.97
C VAL A 258 21.04 -13.98 8.47
N ILE A 259 20.68 -13.56 9.69
CA ILE A 259 21.27 -12.36 10.32
C ILE A 259 22.79 -12.49 10.36
N GLY A 260 23.51 -11.51 9.80
CA GLY A 260 24.97 -11.51 9.70
C GLY A 260 25.55 -12.37 8.57
N GLY A 261 24.72 -13.05 7.78
CA GLY A 261 25.15 -13.80 6.59
C GLY A 261 25.25 -12.94 5.32
N ALA A 262 25.85 -13.50 4.27
CA ALA A 262 26.05 -12.83 2.97
C ALA A 262 24.90 -13.05 1.96
N ARG A 263 23.80 -13.71 2.36
CA ARG A 263 22.65 -14.01 1.50
C ARG A 263 21.58 -12.91 1.64
N ASN A 264 21.89 -11.76 1.05
CA ASN A 264 21.02 -10.57 1.00
C ASN A 264 20.85 -10.09 -0.46
N TRP A 265 20.82 -11.04 -1.40
CA TRP A 265 20.74 -10.79 -2.83
C TRP A 265 19.43 -10.10 -3.25
N ASP A 266 19.47 -9.48 -4.43
CA ASP A 266 18.28 -8.98 -5.09
C ASP A 266 17.61 -10.12 -5.88
N TYR A 267 16.42 -10.51 -5.42
CA TYR A 267 15.63 -11.64 -5.96
C TYR A 267 14.40 -11.18 -6.75
N ARG A 268 14.29 -9.87 -7.02
CA ARG A 268 13.16 -9.23 -7.71
C ARG A 268 13.23 -9.39 -9.23
#